data_AF-A0AA43JHT8-F1
#
_entry.id   AF-A0AA43JHT8-F1
#
_cell.length_a   1.000
_cell.length_b   1.000
_cell.length_c   1.000
_cell.angle_alpha   90.00
_cell.angle_beta   90.00
_cell.angle_gamma   90.00
#
_symmetry.space_group_name_H-M   'P 1'
#
loop_
_entity.id
_entity.type
_entity.pdbx_description
1 polymer ?
#
loop_
_entity_poly.entity_id
_entity_poly.type
_entity_poly.pdbx_seq_one_letter_code
_entity_poly.pdbx_strand_id
1 'polypeptide(L)'
;MSLSRPIFPPVIAPFWKGEWEYEDGGAVVLRLDEQGNGTYAYKDGRFETRQFDGKTWVGKWYQKENDREGGFLVQLSSDSAEGEGRWWYDRIGPNASPFEKGGTFHLSRKTSVTSLRDTPPPP
;
A
#
# COMPACT_ATOMS: atom_id res chain seq x y z
N MET A 1 -21.70 -40.92 2.00
CA MET A 1 -21.01 -39.90 2.82
C MET A 1 -20.16 -39.05 1.88
N SER A 2 -20.68 -37.91 1.43
CA SER A 2 -19.91 -36.99 0.57
C SER A 2 -19.23 -35.96 1.45
N LEU A 3 -17.89 -35.98 1.44
CA LEU A 3 -17.06 -34.93 2.04
C LEU A 3 -17.17 -33.67 1.19
N SER A 4 -17.89 -32.66 1.70
CA SER A 4 -17.88 -31.31 1.15
C SER A 4 -16.46 -30.78 1.17
N ARG A 5 -15.87 -30.56 -0.01
CA ARG A 5 -14.60 -29.84 -0.15
C ARG A 5 -14.81 -28.42 0.36
N PRO A 6 -13.92 -27.87 1.21
CA PRO A 6 -14.01 -26.46 1.57
C PRO A 6 -13.86 -25.63 0.30
N ILE A 7 -14.91 -24.86 -0.02
CA ILE A 7 -14.87 -23.82 -1.04
C ILE A 7 -14.03 -22.70 -0.43
N PHE A 8 -12.73 -22.71 -0.72
CA PHE A 8 -11.94 -21.49 -0.58
C PHE A 8 -12.52 -20.50 -1.59
N PRO A 9 -12.90 -19.27 -1.19
CA PRO A 9 -13.24 -18.24 -2.16
C PRO A 9 -12.05 -18.08 -3.11
N PRO A 10 -12.29 -17.74 -4.40
CA PRO A 10 -11.18 -17.47 -5.29
C PRO A 10 -10.31 -16.41 -4.62
N VAL A 11 -9.02 -16.71 -4.44
CA VAL A 11 -8.02 -15.70 -4.14
C VAL A 11 -7.99 -14.82 -5.39
N ILE A 12 -8.89 -13.83 -5.44
CA ILE A 12 -8.74 -12.71 -6.35
C ILE A 12 -7.43 -12.10 -5.91
N ALA A 13 -6.35 -12.37 -6.66
CA ALA A 13 -5.07 -11.73 -6.41
C ALA A 13 -5.36 -10.23 -6.26
N PRO A 14 -5.01 -9.61 -5.13
CA PRO A 14 -5.41 -8.25 -4.88
C PRO A 14 -4.83 -7.38 -6.00
N PHE A 15 -5.67 -6.50 -6.55
CA PHE A 15 -5.38 -5.59 -7.66
C PHE A 15 -4.15 -4.67 -7.42
N TRP A 16 -3.53 -4.79 -6.26
CA TRP A 16 -2.52 -3.93 -5.67
C TRP A 16 -1.10 -4.42 -5.82
N LYS A 17 -0.88 -5.70 -6.13
CA LYS A 17 0.47 -6.21 -6.38
C LYS A 17 1.15 -5.33 -7.41
N GLY A 18 2.32 -4.79 -7.07
CA GLY A 18 3.07 -3.91 -7.96
C GLY A 18 3.65 -2.71 -7.24
N GLU A 19 4.13 -1.77 -8.04
CA GLU A 19 4.71 -0.53 -7.56
C GLU A 19 3.64 0.57 -7.49
N TRP A 20 3.65 1.28 -6.38
CA TRP A 20 2.82 2.43 -6.09
C TRP A 20 3.71 3.60 -5.74
N GLU A 21 3.27 4.79 -6.11
CA GLU A 21 3.86 6.02 -5.65
C GLU A 21 3.08 6.49 -4.43
N TYR A 22 3.77 6.57 -3.30
CA TYR A 22 3.26 7.12 -2.05
C TYR A 22 3.77 8.55 -1.94
N GLU A 23 2.87 9.52 -1.80
CA GLU A 23 3.20 10.93 -1.69
C GLU A 23 2.72 11.52 -0.36
N ASP A 24 3.68 11.91 0.48
CA ASP A 24 3.46 12.64 1.74
C ASP A 24 4.55 13.71 1.89
N GLY A 25 4.34 14.86 1.25
CA GLY A 25 5.36 15.92 1.11
C GLY A 25 6.56 15.56 0.21
N GLY A 26 6.64 14.30 -0.24
CA GLY A 26 7.57 13.78 -1.23
C GLY A 26 7.15 12.37 -1.68
N ALA A 27 7.50 12.01 -2.92
CA ALA A 27 7.12 10.74 -3.53
C ALA A 27 8.15 9.63 -3.25
N VAL A 28 7.69 8.48 -2.75
CA VAL A 28 8.50 7.26 -2.59
C VAL A 28 7.81 6.06 -3.22
N VAL A 29 8.60 5.09 -3.67
CA VAL A 29 8.08 3.86 -4.27
C VAL A 29 7.73 2.86 -3.17
N LEU A 30 6.44 2.52 -3.08
CA LEU A 30 5.88 1.47 -2.26
C LEU A 30 5.67 0.21 -3.13
N ARG A 31 6.31 -0.89 -2.75
CA ARG A 31 6.17 -2.17 -3.46
C ARG A 31 5.25 -3.10 -2.70
N LEU A 32 4.10 -3.41 -3.27
CA LEU A 32 3.10 -4.30 -2.66
C LEU A 32 3.19 -5.72 -3.24
N ASP A 33 3.09 -6.72 -2.37
CA ASP A 33 3.00 -8.13 -2.71
C ASP A 33 1.55 -8.58 -2.97
N GLU A 34 1.37 -9.88 -3.20
CA GLU A 34 0.06 -10.51 -3.44
C GLU A 34 -0.85 -10.54 -2.21
N GLN A 35 -0.37 -10.15 -1.04
CA GLN A 35 -1.19 -9.96 0.16
C GLN A 35 -1.43 -8.46 0.44
N GLY A 36 -0.93 -7.56 -0.40
CA GLY A 36 -0.97 -6.12 -0.19
C GLY A 36 0.00 -5.66 0.91
N ASN A 37 0.91 -6.51 1.38
CA ASN A 37 1.99 -6.04 2.25
C ASN A 37 3.05 -5.40 1.38
N GLY A 38 3.72 -4.39 1.89
CA GLY A 38 4.75 -3.75 1.09
C GLY A 38 5.86 -3.11 1.86
N THR A 39 6.89 -2.71 1.12
CA THR A 39 8.06 -2.04 1.65
C THR A 39 8.35 -0.78 0.86
N TYR A 40 8.90 0.22 1.53
CA TYR A 40 9.38 1.45 0.94
C TYR A 40 10.74 1.80 1.56
N ALA A 41 11.65 2.34 0.74
CA ALA A 41 13.06 2.48 1.14
C ALA A 41 13.28 3.50 2.27
N TYR A 42 12.38 4.47 2.41
CA TYR A 42 12.50 5.48 3.45
C TYR A 42 12.33 4.85 4.84
N LYS A 43 13.38 4.94 5.67
CA LYS A 43 13.38 4.49 7.08
C LYS A 43 13.11 3.00 7.31
N ASP A 44 13.50 2.16 6.35
CA ASP A 44 13.23 0.71 6.34
C ASP A 44 11.74 0.45 6.61
N GLY A 45 10.93 1.13 5.79
CA GLY A 45 9.50 1.25 5.96
C GLY A 45 8.74 0.05 5.43
N ARG A 46 7.73 -0.40 6.19
CA ARG A 46 6.85 -1.51 5.81
C ARG A 46 5.38 -1.17 6.03
N PHE A 47 4.53 -1.61 5.10
CA PHE A 47 3.09 -1.65 5.23
C PHE A 47 2.65 -3.11 5.40
N GLU A 48 1.73 -3.35 6.32
CA GLU A 48 1.09 -4.63 6.58
C GLU A 48 -0.42 -4.48 6.43
N THR A 49 -1.01 -5.28 5.54
CA THR A 49 -2.46 -5.24 5.30
C THR A 49 -3.20 -5.98 6.41
N ARG A 50 -4.21 -5.34 7.00
CA ARG A 50 -5.12 -5.96 7.96
C ARG A 50 -6.50 -6.24 7.37
N GLN A 51 -7.03 -5.31 6.59
CA GLN A 51 -8.32 -5.45 5.95
C GLN A 51 -8.28 -4.80 4.57
N PHE A 52 -8.95 -5.47 3.62
CA PHE A 52 -9.14 -4.94 2.29
C PHE A 52 -10.52 -5.35 1.76
N ASP A 53 -11.38 -4.38 1.42
CA ASP A 53 -12.75 -4.63 0.94
C ASP A 53 -12.99 -4.11 -0.50
N GLY A 54 -11.92 -4.03 -1.31
CA GLY A 54 -12.00 -3.59 -2.69
C GLY A 54 -11.89 -2.07 -2.87
N LYS A 55 -12.36 -1.27 -1.91
CA LYS A 55 -12.26 0.21 -1.95
C LYS A 55 -11.58 0.82 -0.73
N THR A 56 -11.52 0.08 0.37
CA THR A 56 -10.90 0.50 1.61
C THR A 56 -9.74 -0.44 1.89
N TRP A 57 -8.58 0.15 2.13
CA TRP A 57 -7.38 -0.56 2.51
C TRP A 57 -6.94 -0.09 3.89
N VAL A 58 -6.93 -0.99 4.85
CA VAL A 58 -6.60 -0.69 6.25
C VAL A 58 -5.48 -1.60 6.69
N GLY A 59 -4.53 -1.04 7.42
CA GLY A 59 -3.38 -1.80 7.87
C GLY A 59 -2.53 -1.09 8.89
N LYS A 60 -1.33 -1.62 9.06
CA LYS A 60 -0.29 -1.04 9.89
C LYS A 60 0.92 -0.63 9.07
N TRP A 61 1.57 0.44 9.47
CA TRP A 61 2.87 0.82 8.95
C TRP A 61 3.91 0.70 10.06
N TYR A 62 5.15 0.41 9.66
CA TYR A 62 6.31 0.25 10.53
C TYR A 62 7.50 1.00 9.91
N GLN A 63 8.29 1.67 10.73
CA GLN A 63 9.59 2.24 10.36
C GLN A 63 10.62 1.74 11.35
N LYS A 64 11.45 0.80 10.90
CA LYS A 64 12.41 0.13 11.78
C LYS A 64 13.52 1.08 12.23
N GLU A 65 14.03 1.92 11.34
CA GLU A 65 15.17 2.81 11.66
C GLU A 65 14.87 3.79 12.79
N ASN A 66 13.66 4.32 12.84
CA ASN A 66 13.25 5.32 13.82
C ASN A 66 12.40 4.73 14.95
N ASP A 67 12.23 3.40 14.97
CA ASP A 67 11.38 2.64 15.89
C ASP A 67 9.96 3.22 16.03
N ARG A 68 9.24 3.32 14.92
CA ARG A 68 7.87 3.86 14.89
C ARG A 68 6.92 2.91 14.22
N GLU A 69 5.68 2.92 14.68
CA GLU A 69 4.59 2.19 14.04
C GLU A 69 3.25 2.90 14.24
N GLY A 70 2.30 2.52 13.42
CA GLY A 70 0.92 2.92 13.61
C GLY A 70 -0.01 2.32 12.59
N GLY A 71 -1.20 2.88 12.50
CA GLY A 71 -2.22 2.45 11.56
C GLY A 71 -2.31 3.36 10.34
N PHE A 72 -2.94 2.84 9.30
CA PHE A 72 -3.36 3.62 8.15
C PHE A 72 -4.72 3.16 7.64
N LEU A 73 -5.40 4.05 6.92
CA LEU A 73 -6.59 3.80 6.14
C LEU A 73 -6.48 4.53 4.81
N VAL A 74 -6.70 3.82 3.71
CA VAL A 74 -6.73 4.36 2.35
C VAL A 74 -8.09 4.09 1.75
N GLN A 75 -8.65 5.12 1.12
CA GLN A 75 -9.85 5.02 0.31
C GLN A 75 -9.46 5.15 -1.17
N LEU A 76 -9.74 4.12 -1.96
CA LEU A 76 -9.51 4.13 -3.40
C LEU A 76 -10.51 5.02 -4.14
N SER A 77 -10.03 5.56 -5.26
CA SER A 77 -10.86 6.07 -6.35
C SER A 77 -11.72 4.96 -6.96
N SER A 78 -12.79 5.35 -7.66
CA SER A 78 -13.73 4.41 -8.29
C SER A 78 -13.08 3.48 -9.32
N ASP A 79 -12.01 3.93 -9.97
CA ASP A 79 -11.22 3.16 -10.96
C ASP A 79 -10.04 2.40 -10.35
N SER A 80 -9.83 2.50 -9.03
CA SER A 80 -8.75 1.81 -8.29
C SER A 80 -7.33 2.13 -8.79
N ALA A 81 -7.16 3.26 -9.48
CA ALA A 81 -5.88 3.75 -9.97
C ALA A 81 -5.16 4.62 -8.92
N GLU A 82 -5.93 5.29 -8.07
CA GLU A 82 -5.46 6.23 -7.06
C GLU A 82 -6.16 5.99 -5.73
N GLY A 83 -5.60 6.50 -4.64
CA GLY A 83 -6.20 6.41 -3.31
C GLY A 83 -5.75 7.52 -2.38
N GLU A 84 -6.70 7.98 -1.57
CA GLU A 84 -6.45 8.97 -0.53
C GLU A 84 -6.28 8.26 0.82
N GLY A 85 -5.13 8.46 1.43
CA GLY A 85 -4.68 7.81 2.64
C GLY A 85 -4.63 8.74 3.84
N ARG A 86 -4.88 8.16 5.02
CA ARG A 86 -4.55 8.75 6.32
C ARG A 86 -3.75 7.76 7.13
N TRP A 87 -2.72 8.24 7.82
CA TRP A 87 -1.91 7.44 8.72
C TRP A 87 -1.85 8.11 10.09
N TRP A 88 -1.63 7.34 11.13
CA TRP A 88 -1.45 7.82 12.51
C TRP A 88 -0.38 7.00 13.22
N TYR A 89 0.12 7.50 14.35
CA TYR A 89 1.05 6.78 15.20
C TYR A 89 0.29 5.96 16.24
N ASP A 90 0.65 4.68 16.39
CA ASP A 90 0.28 3.89 17.57
C ASP A 90 1.43 3.86 18.58
N ARG A 91 2.70 3.92 18.12
CA ARG A 91 3.89 3.91 18.99
C ARG A 91 5.08 4.64 18.36
N ILE A 92 5.83 5.36 19.19
CA ILE A 92 7.12 5.99 18.84
C ILE A 92 8.14 5.62 19.92
N GLY A 93 9.12 4.79 19.59
CA GLY A 93 10.08 4.29 20.57
C GLY A 93 9.38 3.58 21.73
N PRO A 94 9.70 3.92 22.99
CA PRO A 94 9.00 3.37 24.15
C PRO A 94 7.61 4.00 24.40
N ASN A 95 7.22 5.06 23.69
CA ASN A 95 5.94 5.74 23.90
C ASN A 95 4.81 5.04 23.11
N ALA A 96 3.89 4.38 23.83
CA ALA A 96 2.76 3.65 23.26
C ALA A 96 1.46 4.49 23.09
N SER A 97 1.49 5.78 23.44
CA SER A 97 0.38 6.72 23.22
C SER A 97 0.91 8.08 22.77
N PRO A 98 1.52 8.17 21.59
CA PRO A 98 2.03 9.42 21.04
C PRO A 98 0.90 10.46 20.85
N PHE A 99 1.21 11.72 21.15
CA PHE A 99 0.32 12.86 20.88
C PHE A 99 0.58 13.47 19.50
N GLU A 100 1.64 13.00 18.84
CA GLU A 100 2.05 13.36 17.51
C GLU A 100 0.91 13.12 16.52
N LYS A 101 0.65 14.16 15.71
CA LYS A 101 -0.38 14.08 14.69
C LYS A 101 0.07 13.14 13.58
N GLY A 102 -0.87 12.36 13.10
CA GLY A 102 -0.75 11.64 11.85
C GLY A 102 -0.77 12.57 10.64
N GLY A 103 -0.82 11.98 9.45
CA GLY A 103 -0.81 12.68 8.18
C GLY A 103 -1.84 12.14 7.19
N THR A 104 -1.92 12.83 6.06
CA THR A 104 -2.64 12.40 4.85
C THR A 104 -1.61 12.13 3.77
N PHE A 105 -1.87 11.17 2.89
CA PHE A 105 -0.99 10.86 1.78
C PHE A 105 -1.80 10.45 0.57
N HIS A 106 -1.24 10.67 -0.62
CA HIS A 106 -1.82 10.20 -1.86
C HIS A 106 -1.09 8.92 -2.32
N LEU A 107 -1.84 7.97 -2.86
CA LEU A 107 -1.30 6.79 -3.52
C LEU A 107 -1.73 6.81 -4.97
N SER A 108 -0.77 6.73 -5.88
CA SER A 108 -1.05 6.52 -7.29
C SER A 108 -0.36 5.25 -7.76
N ARG A 109 -1.06 4.44 -8.56
CA ARG A 109 -0.46 3.24 -9.13
C ARG A 109 0.61 3.68 -10.11
N LYS A 110 1.84 3.15 -9.98
CA LYS A 110 2.80 3.23 -11.08
C LYS A 110 2.31 2.29 -12.18
N THR A 111 1.37 2.78 -12.97
CA THR A 111 1.11 2.20 -14.27
C THR A 111 2.43 2.35 -15.03
N SER A 112 3.05 1.21 -15.34
CA SER A 112 4.15 1.16 -16.30
C SER A 112 3.58 1.54 -17.68
N VAL A 113 3.24 2.81 -17.86
CA VAL A 113 2.91 3.36 -19.16
C VAL A 113 4.22 3.83 -19.77
N THR A 114 4.76 3.00 -20.66
CA THR A 114 5.62 3.44 -21.79
C THR A 114 7.09 3.70 -21.39
N SER A 115 8.11 3.18 -22.09
CA SER A 115 8.33 3.33 -23.54
C SER A 115 8.39 2.05 -24.36
N LEU A 116 7.29 1.73 -25.04
CA LEU A 116 7.28 1.04 -26.34
C LEU A 116 6.95 2.06 -27.45
N ARG A 117 7.68 3.19 -27.46
CA ARG A 117 7.64 4.20 -28.52
C ARG A 117 9.05 4.70 -28.84
N ASP A 118 9.92 3.79 -29.24
CA ASP A 118 11.16 4.15 -29.93
C ASP A 118 11.37 3.17 -31.08
N THR A 119 10.60 3.34 -32.15
CA THR A 119 11.04 2.93 -33.47
C THR A 119 10.44 3.88 -34.50
N PRO A 120 11.24 4.81 -35.07
CA PRO A 120 10.83 5.51 -36.28
C PRO A 120 10.71 4.46 -37.41
N PRO A 121 9.66 4.51 -38.25
CA PRO A 121 9.63 3.67 -39.44
C PRO A 121 10.75 4.12 -40.40
N PRO A 122 11.47 3.19 -41.04
CA PRO A 122 12.53 3.55 -41.98
C PRO A 122 11.92 4.23 -43.23
N PRO A 123 12.61 5.23 -43.80
CA PRO A 123 12.34 5.68 -45.16
C PRO A 123 12.79 4.66 -46.21
#